data_AF-A0A925SD09-F1
#
_entry.id   AF-A0A925SD09-F1
#
_cell.length_a   1.000
_cell.length_b   1.000
_cell.length_c   1.000
_cell.angle_alpha   90.00
_cell.angle_beta   90.00
_cell.angle_gamma   90.00
#
_symmetry.space_group_name_H-M   'P 1'
#
loop_
_entity.id
_entity.type
_entity.pdbx_description
1 polymer ?
#
loop_
_entity_poly.entity_id
_entity_poly.type
_entity_poly.pdbx_seq_one_letter_code
_entity_poly.pdbx_strand_id
1 'polypeptide(L)' 'MYKVLIIEDEKPAAEWLSQLILKYDPRITILAVIDSVRGAKEWFEQHTAPDLAFMDIQLA' A
#
# COMPACT_ATOMS: atom_id res chain seq x y z
N MET A 1 -4.37 -14.03 7.38
CA MET A 1 -3.42 -12.92 7.55
C MET A 1 -3.77 -11.89 6.51
N TYR A 2 -4.14 -10.66 6.88
CA TYR A 2 -4.51 -9.66 5.88
C TYR A 2 -3.27 -9.11 5.19
N LYS A 3 -3.35 -9.03 3.86
CA LYS A 3 -2.35 -8.48 2.97
C LYS A 3 -2.81 -7.12 2.47
N VAL A 4 -2.01 -6.09 2.75
CA VAL A 4 -2.33 -4.71 2.43
C VAL A 4 -1.36 -4.17 1.39
N LEU A 5 -1.88 -3.42 0.42
CA LEU A 5 -1.09 -2.61 -0.51
C LEU A 5 -1.26 -1.13 -0.17
N ILE A 6 -0.18 -0.35 -0.24
CA ILE A 6 -0.23 1.11 -0.07
C ILE A 6 0.21 1.75 -1.38
N ILE A 7 -0.60 2.68 -1.90
CA ILE A 7 -0.32 3.47 -3.10
C ILE A 7 -0.34 4.94 -2.67
N GLU A 8 0.85 5.52 -2.57
CA GLU A 8 1.12 6.81 -1.93
C GLU A 8 2.44 7.36 -2.49
N ASP A 9 2.42 8.54 -3.11
CA ASP A 9 3.61 9.19 -3.67
C ASP A 9 4.43 9.92 -2.59
N GLU A 10 3.77 10.38 -1.53
CA GLU A 10 4.42 10.99 -0.38
C GLU A 10 5.00 9.94 0.58
N LYS A 11 6.30 9.68 0.47
CA LYS A 11 7.02 8.75 1.36
C LYS A 11 6.74 8.95 2.86
N PRO A 12 6.71 10.17 3.42
CA PRO A 12 6.38 10.36 4.84
C PRO A 12 4.96 9.91 5.21
N ALA A 13 3.99 10.14 4.32
CA ALA A 13 2.61 9.71 4.51
C ALA A 13 2.51 8.17 4.47
N ALA A 14 3.21 7.54 3.52
CA ALA A 14 3.26 6.07 3.40
C ALA A 14 3.88 5.41 4.64
N GLU A 15 4.98 5.98 5.16
CA GLU A 15 5.63 5.50 6.38
C GLU A 15 4.72 5.65 7.60
N TRP A 16 4.05 6.80 7.75
CA TRP A 16 3.11 7.04 8.84
C TRP A 16 1.92 6.08 8.78
N LEU A 17 1.32 5.89 7.60
CA LEU A 17 0.21 4.95 7.40
C LEU A 17 0.64 3.51 7.71
N SER A 18 1.84 3.10 7.27
CA SER A 18 2.40 1.78 7.57
C SER A 18 2.51 1.54 9.08
N GLN A 19 2.97 2.55 9.84
CA GLN A 19 3.04 2.48 11.29
C GLN A 19 1.66 2.36 11.94
N LEU A 20 0.66 3.10 11.44
CA LEU A 20 -0.71 3.03 11.95
C LEU A 20 -1.34 1.65 11.73
N ILE A 21 -1.14 1.07 10.54
CA ILE A 21 -1.64 -0.26 10.19
C ILE A 21 -1.05 -1.31 11.12
N LEU A 22 0.27 -1.30 11.31
CA LEU A 22 0.96 -2.28 12.16
C LEU A 22 0.69 -2.06 13.65
N LYS A 23 0.42 -0.81 14.06
CA LYS A 23 -0.04 -0.51 15.42
C LYS A 23 -1.44 -1.04 15.69
N TYR A 24 -2.33 -1.01 14.69
CA TYR A 24 -3.68 -1.56 14.80
C TYR A 24 -3.67 -3.08 14.89
N ASP A 25 -2.98 -3.76 13.97
CA ASP A 25 -2.75 -5.20 14.03
C ASP A 25 -1.37 -5.56 13.45
N PRO A 26 -0.39 -5.96 14.30
CA PRO A 26 0.98 -6.25 13.87
C PRO A 26 1.09 -7.52 13.01
N ARG A 27 0.00 -8.28 12.86
CA ARG A 27 -0.04 -9.47 12.01
C ARG A 27 -0.33 -9.10 10.55
N ILE A 28 -0.81 -7.88 10.27
CA ILE A 28 -1.03 -7.41 8.90
C ILE A 28 0.31 -7.39 8.14
N THR A 29 0.29 -7.88 6.91
CA THR A 29 1.45 -7.84 6.01
C THR A 29 1.26 -6.74 4.99
N ILE A 30 2.15 -5.73 5.02
CA ILE A 30 2.23 -4.72 3.97
C ILE A 30 3.04 -5.32 2.81
N LEU A 31 2.40 -5.52 1.66
CA LEU A 31 2.98 -6.18 0.50
C LEU A 31 3.96 -5.29 -0.25
N ALA A 32 3.59 -4.03 -0.45
CA ALA A 32 4.40 -3.02 -1.10
C ALA A 32 3.86 -1.62 -0.78
N VAL A 33 4.73 -0.63 -0.96
CA VAL A 33 4.41 0.80 -1.05
C VAL A 33 4.77 1.22 -2.47
N ILE A 34 3.81 1.82 -3.17
CA ILE A 34 3.93 2.19 -4.59
C ILE A 34 3.61 3.68 -4.74
N ASP A 35 4.42 4.41 -5.48
CA ASP A 35 4.34 5.88 -5.58
C ASP A 35 3.61 6.39 -6.83
N SER A 36 3.07 5.51 -7.68
CA SER A 36 2.48 5.93 -8.94
C SER A 36 1.39 4.98 -9.44
N VAL A 37 0.44 5.53 -10.21
CA VAL A 37 -0.62 4.76 -10.89
C VAL A 37 -0.01 3.68 -11.80
N ARG A 38 1.06 4.04 -12.52
CA ARG A 38 1.76 3.10 -13.40
C ARG A 38 2.34 1.92 -12.61
N GLY A 39 3.06 2.20 -11.52
CA GLY A 39 3.61 1.16 -10.66
C GLY A 39 2.52 0.27 -10.07
N ALA A 40 1.37 0.87 -9.70
CA ALA A 40 0.25 0.12 -9.14
C ALA A 40 -0.33 -0.85 -10.16
N LYS A 41 -0.55 -0.39 -11.40
CA LYS A 41 -1.01 -1.24 -12.51
C LYS A 41 -0.04 -2.40 -12.77
N GLU A 42 1.25 -2.11 -12.89
CA GLU A 42 2.29 -3.13 -13.12
C GLU A 42 2.33 -4.15 -11.96
N TRP A 43 2.14 -3.70 -10.72
CA TRP A 43 2.11 -4.57 -9.55
C TRP A 43 0.90 -5.51 -9.57
N PHE A 44 -0.31 -5.00 -9.85
CA PHE A 44 -1.52 -5.82 -9.94
C PHE A 44 -1.50 -6.84 -11.08
N GLU A 45 -0.78 -6.55 -12.17
CA GLU A 45 -0.61 -7.50 -13.28
C GLU A 45 0.34 -8.66 -12.93
N GLN A 46 1.28 -8.43 -12.00
CA GLN A 46 2.33 -9.40 -11.65
C GLN A 46 2.08 -10.15 -10.34
N HIS A 47 1.19 -9.66 -9.48
CA HIS A 47 0.96 -10.19 -8.14
C HIS A 47 -0.51 -10.56 -7.91
N THR A 48 -0.74 -11.47 -6.97
CA THR A 48 -2.10 -11.76 -6.50
C THR A 48 -2.67 -10.52 -5.79
N ALA A 49 -3.94 -10.22 -6.05
CA ALA A 49 -4.64 -9.11 -5.43
C ALA A 49 -4.52 -9.15 -3.89
N PRO A 50 -4.30 -7.98 -3.25
CA PRO A 50 -4.29 -7.85 -1.79
C PRO A 50 -5.72 -8.00 -1.25
N ASP A 51 -5.84 -8.16 0.07
CA ASP A 51 -7.14 -8.12 0.74
C ASP A 51 -7.68 -6.69 0.85
N LEU A 52 -6.79 -5.70 0.92
CA LEU A 52 -7.11 -4.28 1.00
C LEU A 52 -6.01 -3.43 0.36
N ALA A 53 -6.39 -2.35 -0.32
CA ALA A 53 -5.46 -1.34 -0.81
C ALA A 53 -5.84 0.04 -0.24
N PHE A 54 -4.85 0.76 0.30
CA PHE A 54 -4.94 2.18 0.59
C PHE A 54 -4.34 2.93 -0.59
N MET A 55 -5.06 3.93 -1.11
CA MET A 55 -4.66 4.65 -2.30
C MET A 55 -4.97 6.14 -2.12
N ASP A 56 -3.96 6.99 -2.31
CA ASP A 56 -4.20 8.42 -2.51
C ASP A 56 -4.91 8.63 -3.85
N ILE A 57 -5.96 9.46 -3.83
CA ILE A 57 -6.74 9.83 -5.02
C ILE A 57 -5.99 10.86 -5.86
N GLN A 58 -5.10 11.66 -5.27
CA GLN A 58 -4.28 12.65 -5.96
C GLN A 58 -2.85 12.16 -6.18
N LEU A 59 -2.68 11.19 -7.08
CA LEU A 59 -1.35 10.82 -7.57
C LEU A 59 -0.97 11.80 -8.70
N ALA A 60 0.08 12.60 -8.49
CA ALA A 60 0.54 13.65 -9.43
C ALA A 60 1.27 13.10 -10.66
#